data_AF-A0A2M6YAL1-F1
#
_entry.id   AF-A0A2M6YAL1-F1
#
_cell.length_a   1.000
_cell.length_b   1.000
_cell.length_c   1.000
_cell.angle_alpha   90.00
_cell.angle_beta   90.00
_cell.angle_gamma   90.00
#
_symmetry.space_group_name_H-M   'P 1'
#
loop_
_entity.id
_entity.type
_entity.pdbx_description
1 polymer ?
#
loop_
_entity_poly.entity_id
_entity_poly.type
_entity_poly.pdbx_seq_one_letter_code
_entity_poly.pdbx_strand_id
1 'polypeptide(L)'
;MLKLKKREQLQWNMVIRTRYHFLLVCLALSLVAGYTASCTAPSAANGGTLSTYQLEINLLGTKNRLLVDSQGRPKTNVEISSADDRISLSFNKGTVGLDKDQRPLQAIDAAIDPSPPPSPKDAYIVGAVYDFKPEGANFKPQIKLTLSYDQRELLEGLREENVYIACYQDTGWGKLLNKKVDTESHKVTSEIDHFARFAVLAPRVHPTSGMPLVPSDKVEVVYFHRTQRCSSCLYAEKWTRYTVETYFADELASGKVVFKVLNVEDKENAAIVKKYGAFTSSLFINTIKDGTDHIKEATDVYTLIGKDDAFVKAVKSNIEKSLKGEA
;
A
#
# COMPACT_ATOMS: atom_id res chain seq x y z
N MET A 1 -41.41 -16.75 -1.80
CA MET A 1 -40.20 -16.24 -1.09
C MET A 1 -39.94 -14.74 -1.26
N LEU A 2 -40.37 -14.05 -2.33
CA LEU A 2 -40.04 -12.63 -2.55
C LEU A 2 -40.68 -11.61 -1.57
N LYS A 3 -41.76 -11.97 -0.86
CA LYS A 3 -42.44 -11.08 0.12
C LYS A 3 -41.79 -11.04 1.52
N LEU A 4 -40.93 -11.99 1.88
CA LEU A 4 -40.25 -12.02 3.18
C LEU A 4 -39.05 -11.06 3.23
N LYS A 5 -38.18 -11.12 2.21
CA LYS A 5 -36.97 -10.27 2.11
C LYS A 5 -37.26 -8.75 2.13
N LYS A 6 -38.47 -8.34 1.73
CA LYS A 6 -38.90 -6.93 1.74
C LYS A 6 -39.40 -6.44 3.12
N ARG A 7 -39.73 -7.34 4.06
CA ARG A 7 -40.07 -6.97 5.45
C ARG A 7 -38.83 -6.72 6.29
N GLU A 8 -37.74 -7.47 6.08
CA GLU A 8 -36.49 -7.30 6.83
C GLU A 8 -35.78 -5.98 6.50
N GLN A 9 -35.73 -5.57 5.22
CA GLN A 9 -35.19 -4.26 4.84
C GLN A 9 -35.93 -3.06 5.45
N LEU A 10 -37.24 -3.19 5.71
CA LEU A 10 -38.03 -2.12 6.35
C LEU A 10 -37.79 -2.02 7.86
N GLN A 11 -37.33 -3.09 8.52
CA GLN A 11 -36.96 -3.05 9.94
C GLN A 11 -35.60 -2.36 10.14
N TRP A 12 -34.62 -2.59 9.26
CA TRP A 12 -33.31 -1.95 9.34
C TRP A 12 -33.35 -0.41 9.19
N ASN A 13 -34.15 0.09 8.25
CA ASN A 13 -34.29 1.54 8.04
C ASN A 13 -35.02 2.27 9.18
N MET A 14 -35.72 1.55 10.07
CA MET A 14 -36.42 2.14 11.23
C MET A 14 -35.52 2.28 12.46
N VAL A 15 -34.43 1.51 12.56
CA VAL A 15 -33.44 1.61 13.66
C VAL A 15 -32.46 2.77 13.43
N ILE A 16 -32.10 3.03 12.15
CA ILE A 16 -31.12 4.07 11.78
C ILE A 16 -31.68 5.50 11.95
N ARG A 17 -33.00 5.69 11.93
CA ARG A 17 -33.63 7.03 12.06
C ARG A 17 -33.83 7.53 13.50
N THR A 18 -33.64 6.68 14.51
CA THR A 18 -34.05 6.98 15.91
C THR A 18 -32.87 7.39 16.81
N ARG A 19 -31.67 7.65 16.26
CA ARG A 19 -30.51 8.17 17.01
C ARG A 19 -30.02 9.56 16.58
N TYR A 20 -30.80 10.29 15.77
CA TYR A 20 -30.49 11.65 15.32
C TYR A 20 -31.49 12.72 15.78
N HIS A 21 -32.25 12.47 16.86
CA HIS A 21 -33.25 13.38 17.43
C HIS A 21 -33.11 13.56 18.95
N PHE A 22 -31.88 13.46 19.48
CA PHE A 22 -31.60 13.64 20.91
C PHE A 22 -30.34 14.50 21.16
N LEU A 23 -30.32 15.71 20.57
CA LEU A 23 -29.40 16.81 20.93
C LEU A 23 -29.82 18.13 20.28
N LEU A 24 -31.02 18.60 20.63
CA LEU A 24 -31.51 19.96 20.38
C LEU A 24 -32.61 20.27 21.40
N VAL A 25 -32.76 21.55 21.78
CA VAL A 25 -33.65 22.08 22.85
C VAL A 25 -33.14 21.89 24.29
N CYS A 26 -32.31 22.83 24.74
CA CYS A 26 -32.47 23.45 26.06
C CYS A 26 -32.67 24.96 25.87
N LEU A 27 -33.67 25.52 26.55
CA LEU A 27 -34.20 26.87 26.32
C LEU A 27 -33.41 27.95 27.09
N ALA A 28 -33.59 29.21 26.68
CA ALA A 28 -32.97 30.39 27.32
C ALA A 28 -33.86 31.03 28.42
N LEU A 29 -33.38 32.17 28.95
CA LEU A 29 -33.84 32.96 30.12
C LEU A 29 -33.46 32.34 31.48
N SER A 30 -32.96 33.09 32.48
CA SER A 30 -32.78 34.54 32.65
C SER A 30 -31.33 34.86 33.08
N LEU A 31 -30.86 36.07 33.44
CA LEU A 31 -31.45 37.40 33.68
C LEU A 31 -30.37 38.48 33.35
N VAL A 32 -30.69 39.77 33.44
CA VAL A 32 -29.76 40.90 33.20
C VAL A 32 -29.28 41.49 34.53
N ALA A 33 -27.97 41.68 34.68
CA ALA A 33 -27.39 42.64 35.62
C ALA A 33 -26.14 43.25 34.98
N GLY A 34 -26.19 44.55 34.66
CA GLY A 34 -25.11 45.24 33.97
C GLY A 34 -24.04 45.77 34.93
N TYR A 35 -22.78 45.77 34.47
CA TYR A 35 -21.74 46.65 34.99
C TYR A 35 -20.97 47.24 33.82
N THR A 36 -20.94 48.57 33.74
CA THR A 36 -20.17 49.30 32.72
C THR A 36 -18.74 49.50 33.20
N ALA A 37 -17.77 49.03 32.42
CA ALA A 37 -16.36 49.39 32.58
C ALA A 37 -15.72 49.62 31.20
N SER A 38 -15.08 50.78 31.06
CA SER A 38 -14.63 51.45 29.85
C SER A 38 -13.84 50.63 28.83
N CYS A 39 -13.99 51.00 27.56
CA CYS A 39 -13.08 50.60 26.48
C CYS A 39 -11.64 51.06 26.74
N THR A 40 -10.72 50.10 26.87
CA THR A 40 -9.32 50.25 26.45
C THR A 40 -8.89 48.96 25.75
N ALA A 41 -8.37 49.08 24.54
CA ALA A 41 -7.79 47.95 23.81
C ALA A 41 -6.27 47.91 24.04
N PRO A 42 -5.71 46.82 24.61
CA PRO A 42 -4.27 46.59 24.57
C PRO A 42 -3.87 45.94 23.25
N SER A 43 -2.75 46.43 22.70
CA SER A 43 -2.09 45.96 21.48
C SER A 43 -1.97 44.44 21.35
N ALA A 44 -1.95 43.97 20.10
CA ALA A 44 -1.46 42.65 19.75
C ALA A 44 -0.02 42.44 20.25
N ALA A 45 0.20 41.35 21.00
CA ALA A 45 1.45 40.60 21.08
C ALA A 45 1.23 39.32 21.91
N ASN A 46 1.13 38.18 21.24
CA ASN A 46 1.73 36.90 21.68
C ASN A 46 1.44 35.87 20.58
N GLY A 47 2.39 35.71 19.66
CA GLY A 47 2.38 34.57 18.75
C GLY A 47 2.48 33.30 19.58
N GLY A 48 1.42 32.47 19.56
CA GLY A 48 1.39 31.24 20.32
C GLY A 48 2.58 30.36 19.95
N THR A 49 3.54 30.24 20.85
CA THR A 49 4.72 29.40 20.67
C THR A 49 4.22 27.95 20.59
N LEU A 50 4.11 27.41 19.37
CA LEU A 50 3.79 26.00 19.16
C LEU A 50 4.84 25.18 19.91
N SER A 51 4.44 24.59 21.03
CA SER A 51 5.34 23.78 21.84
C SER A 51 5.88 22.63 20.99
N THR A 52 7.18 22.41 21.07
CA THR A 52 7.87 21.34 20.34
C THR A 52 8.47 20.37 21.32
N TYR A 53 8.53 19.09 20.95
CA TYR A 53 9.27 18.07 21.69
C TYR A 53 10.24 17.33 20.77
N GLN A 54 11.15 16.56 21.37
CA GLN A 54 12.06 15.67 20.65
C GLN A 54 11.48 14.26 20.70
N LEU A 55 11.06 13.74 19.54
CA LEU A 55 10.75 12.34 19.34
C LEU A 55 12.08 11.56 19.33
N GLU A 56 12.26 10.66 20.30
CA GLU A 56 13.44 9.79 20.34
C GLU A 56 13.26 8.62 19.37
N ILE A 57 14.28 8.32 18.57
CA ILE A 57 14.22 7.28 17.54
C ILE A 57 15.47 6.42 17.65
N ASN A 58 15.31 5.20 18.15
CA ASN A 58 16.39 4.24 18.34
C ASN A 58 16.34 3.17 17.23
N LEU A 59 17.31 3.19 16.32
CA LEU A 59 17.42 2.20 15.25
C LEU A 59 18.68 1.34 15.50
N LEU A 60 18.48 0.08 15.90
CA LEU A 60 19.57 -0.87 16.21
C LEU A 60 20.58 -0.33 17.25
N GLY A 61 20.10 0.38 18.28
CA GLY A 61 20.94 1.03 19.29
C GLY A 61 21.43 2.44 18.91
N THR A 62 21.21 2.87 17.66
CA THR A 62 21.55 4.22 17.17
C THR A 62 20.47 5.21 17.60
N LYS A 63 20.76 6.00 18.64
CA LYS A 63 19.83 6.99 19.19
C LYS A 63 19.84 8.29 18.39
N ASN A 64 18.73 8.55 17.72
CA ASN A 64 18.44 9.77 16.98
C ASN A 64 17.34 10.59 17.68
N ARG A 65 17.22 11.88 17.33
CA ARG A 65 16.21 12.80 17.89
C ARG A 65 15.61 13.65 16.79
N LEU A 66 14.29 13.61 16.66
CA LEU A 66 13.54 14.39 15.68
C LEU A 66 12.72 15.49 16.37
N LEU A 67 12.96 16.75 16.00
CA LEU A 67 12.18 17.87 16.53
C LEU A 67 10.80 17.93 15.85
N VAL A 68 9.75 17.78 16.63
CA VAL A 68 8.35 17.76 16.19
C VAL A 68 7.52 18.82 16.91
N ASP A 69 6.36 19.18 16.36
CA ASP A 69 5.39 20.04 17.05
C ASP A 69 4.62 19.28 18.17
N SER A 70 3.74 19.98 18.88
CA SER A 70 2.96 19.43 19.99
C SER A 70 1.98 18.31 19.60
N GLN A 71 1.81 18.07 18.30
CA GLN A 71 0.99 17.01 17.73
C GLN A 71 1.86 15.88 17.12
N GLY A 72 3.18 15.91 17.36
CA GLY A 72 4.13 14.90 16.89
C GLY A 72 4.51 15.05 15.41
N ARG A 73 4.27 16.22 14.79
CA ARG A 73 4.50 16.40 13.35
C ARG A 73 5.91 16.93 13.04
N PRO A 74 6.65 16.32 12.11
CA PRO A 74 7.89 16.88 11.59
C PRO A 74 7.65 18.20 10.84
N LYS A 75 8.51 19.20 11.06
CA LYS A 75 8.44 20.52 10.40
C LYS A 75 8.95 20.50 8.95
N THR A 76 9.80 19.52 8.62
CA THR A 76 10.37 19.25 7.29
C THR A 76 10.26 17.75 7.00
N ASN A 77 10.53 17.36 5.75
CA ASN A 77 10.85 15.96 5.48
C ASN A 77 12.18 15.62 6.16
N VAL A 78 12.33 14.38 6.63
CA VAL A 78 13.55 13.89 7.29
C VAL A 78 13.71 12.40 7.00
N GLU A 79 14.96 11.95 6.94
CA GLU A 79 15.34 10.54 6.86
C GLU A 79 16.33 10.24 7.98
N ILE A 80 16.16 9.09 8.64
CA ILE A 80 16.93 8.69 9.82
C ILE A 80 17.31 7.22 9.63
N SER A 81 18.61 6.93 9.63
CA SER A 81 19.16 5.57 9.49
C SER A 81 19.74 5.02 10.80
N SER A 82 19.87 3.70 10.88
CA SER A 82 20.81 3.03 11.80
C SER A 82 22.26 3.32 11.38
N ALA A 83 23.21 3.18 12.31
CA ALA A 83 24.63 3.45 12.05
C ALA A 83 25.28 2.51 11.00
N ASP A 84 24.69 1.34 10.79
CA ASP A 84 25.07 0.36 9.76
C ASP A 84 24.27 0.50 8.46
N ASP A 85 23.41 1.52 8.36
CA ASP A 85 22.58 1.87 7.19
C ASP A 85 21.64 0.75 6.71
N ARG A 86 21.36 -0.23 7.59
CA ARG A 86 20.47 -1.38 7.33
C ARG A 86 18.98 -1.07 7.46
N ILE A 87 18.63 -0.08 8.27
CA ILE A 87 17.26 0.41 8.45
C ILE A 87 17.27 1.92 8.27
N SER A 88 16.34 2.44 7.46
CA SER A 88 16.02 3.87 7.41
C SER A 88 14.52 4.10 7.53
N LEU A 89 14.14 5.14 8.28
CA LEU A 89 12.77 5.66 8.32
C LEU A 89 12.75 7.07 7.71
N SER A 90 11.93 7.30 6.68
CA SER A 90 11.70 8.62 6.11
C SER A 90 10.30 9.14 6.49
N PHE A 91 10.26 10.28 7.18
CA PHE A 91 9.04 10.96 7.61
C PHE A 91 8.82 12.21 6.75
N ASN A 92 7.62 12.36 6.20
CA ASN A 92 7.24 13.58 5.50
C ASN A 92 6.81 14.67 6.48
N LYS A 93 6.98 15.93 6.08
CA LYS A 93 6.46 17.09 6.81
C LYS A 93 4.97 16.90 7.10
N GLY A 94 4.57 17.13 8.35
CA GLY A 94 3.17 17.06 8.75
C GLY A 94 2.64 15.66 9.06
N THR A 95 3.42 14.59 8.86
CA THR A 95 3.05 13.23 9.27
C THR A 95 2.80 13.17 10.78
N VAL A 96 1.66 12.60 11.18
CA VAL A 96 1.30 12.35 12.57
C VAL A 96 1.61 10.89 12.88
N GLY A 97 2.41 10.63 13.92
CA GLY A 97 2.60 9.31 14.51
C GLY A 97 1.89 9.24 15.88
N LEU A 98 0.94 8.31 16.04
CA LEU A 98 0.17 8.12 17.28
C LEU A 98 0.44 6.74 17.89
N ASP A 99 0.39 6.64 19.22
CA ASP A 99 0.35 5.36 19.94
C ASP A 99 -1.05 4.71 19.88
N LYS A 100 -1.16 3.51 20.46
CA LYS A 100 -2.43 2.77 20.58
C LYS A 100 -3.54 3.55 21.32
N ASP A 101 -3.16 4.48 22.19
CA ASP A 101 -4.05 5.32 23.01
C ASP A 101 -4.37 6.67 22.31
N GLN A 102 -4.02 6.80 21.03
CA GLN A 102 -4.20 7.99 20.17
C GLN A 102 -3.42 9.24 20.62
N ARG A 103 -2.31 9.06 21.35
CA ARG A 103 -1.41 10.16 21.77
C ARG A 103 -0.20 10.27 20.84
N PRO A 104 0.38 11.46 20.63
CA PRO A 104 1.61 11.62 19.85
C PRO A 104 2.76 10.76 20.38
N LEU A 105 3.40 9.98 19.49
CA LEU A 105 4.54 9.13 19.84
C LEU A 105 5.66 9.94 20.49
N GLN A 106 6.23 9.42 21.58
CA GLN A 106 7.37 10.02 22.28
C GLN A 106 8.69 9.32 21.96
N ALA A 107 8.62 8.02 21.66
CA ALA A 107 9.75 7.20 21.26
C ALA A 107 9.35 6.24 20.13
N ILE A 108 10.32 5.91 19.29
CA ILE A 108 10.31 4.84 18.29
C ILE A 108 11.53 3.96 18.58
N ASP A 109 11.36 2.65 18.62
CA ASP A 109 12.44 1.69 18.75
C ASP A 109 12.33 0.63 17.65
N ALA A 110 13.45 0.27 17.04
CA ALA A 110 13.55 -0.82 16.07
C ALA A 110 14.75 -1.70 16.41
N ALA A 111 14.48 -2.97 16.71
CA ALA A 111 15.47 -3.97 17.09
C ALA A 111 15.37 -5.19 16.17
N ILE A 112 16.46 -5.97 16.05
CA ILE A 112 16.39 -7.30 15.43
C ILE A 112 15.60 -8.22 16.35
N ASP A 113 14.60 -8.91 15.81
CA ASP A 113 13.86 -9.93 16.54
C ASP A 113 14.77 -11.16 16.79
N PRO A 114 15.07 -11.53 18.05
CA PRO A 114 15.90 -12.69 18.36
C PRO A 114 15.21 -14.04 18.11
N SER A 115 13.89 -14.04 17.90
CA SER A 115 13.07 -15.23 17.63
C SER A 115 12.14 -14.98 16.44
N PRO A 116 12.71 -14.76 15.23
CA PRO A 116 11.95 -14.35 14.06
C PRO A 116 10.85 -15.37 13.69
N PRO A 117 9.68 -14.92 13.21
CA PRO A 117 8.66 -15.81 12.69
C PRO A 117 9.19 -16.65 11.51
N PRO A 118 8.70 -17.89 11.31
CA PRO A 118 9.13 -18.72 10.19
C PRO A 118 8.83 -18.03 8.85
N SER A 119 9.68 -18.27 7.85
CA SER A 119 9.39 -17.86 6.48
C SER A 119 8.11 -18.50 5.96
N PRO A 120 7.34 -17.84 5.08
CA PRO A 120 6.18 -18.46 4.45
C PRO A 120 6.63 -19.55 3.46
N LYS A 121 5.69 -20.37 2.96
CA LYS A 121 6.01 -21.55 2.15
C LYS A 121 6.65 -21.23 0.79
N ASP A 122 6.27 -20.09 0.22
CA ASP A 122 6.56 -19.58 -1.12
C ASP A 122 7.65 -18.49 -1.13
N ALA A 123 8.16 -18.08 0.03
CA ALA A 123 9.24 -17.10 0.15
C ALA A 123 10.24 -17.47 1.25
N TYR A 124 11.33 -16.72 1.34
CA TYR A 124 12.30 -16.84 2.42
C TYR A 124 12.75 -15.45 2.86
N ILE A 125 13.06 -15.32 4.15
CA ILE A 125 13.61 -14.09 4.72
C ILE A 125 15.04 -13.93 4.22
N VAL A 126 15.40 -12.70 3.85
CA VAL A 126 16.74 -12.27 3.46
C VAL A 126 17.21 -11.25 4.49
N GLY A 127 18.29 -11.56 5.20
CA GLY A 127 18.78 -10.79 6.33
C GLY A 127 17.94 -10.99 7.60
N ALA A 128 17.64 -9.87 8.28
CA ALA A 128 17.03 -9.88 9.61
C ALA A 128 15.52 -9.54 9.58
N VAL A 129 14.81 -10.00 10.61
CA VAL A 129 13.48 -9.50 10.98
C VAL A 129 13.68 -8.38 12.00
N TYR A 130 12.98 -7.27 11.81
CA TYR A 130 13.02 -6.10 12.68
C TYR A 130 11.66 -5.90 13.36
N ASP A 131 11.63 -5.90 14.69
CA ASP A 131 10.44 -5.60 15.50
C ASP A 131 10.41 -4.11 15.85
N PHE A 132 9.37 -3.39 15.43
CA PHE A 132 9.19 -1.97 15.69
C PHE A 132 8.24 -1.72 16.86
N LYS A 133 8.61 -0.79 17.74
CA LYS A 133 7.86 -0.41 18.94
C LYS A 133 7.63 1.12 19.00
N PRO A 134 6.56 1.58 19.67
CA PRO A 134 5.57 0.80 20.41
C PRO A 134 4.56 0.07 19.51
N GLU A 135 4.02 -1.03 20.01
CA GLU A 135 2.96 -1.78 19.34
C GLU A 135 1.65 -0.98 19.27
N GLY A 136 0.91 -1.12 18.17
CA GLY A 136 -0.28 -0.31 17.89
C GLY A 136 0.01 1.15 17.49
N ALA A 137 1.29 1.51 17.31
CA ALA A 137 1.65 2.78 16.69
C ALA A 137 1.11 2.86 15.26
N ASN A 138 0.64 4.04 14.85
CA ASN A 138 0.11 4.30 13.50
C ASN A 138 0.53 5.67 12.95
N PHE A 139 0.63 5.78 11.62
CA PHE A 139 1.17 6.94 10.90
C PHE A 139 0.24 7.43 9.80
N LYS A 140 -0.04 8.75 9.78
CA LYS A 140 -0.87 9.39 8.74
C LYS A 140 -0.29 10.75 8.29
N PRO A 141 0.02 10.95 6.99
CA PRO A 141 0.17 9.92 5.95
C PRO A 141 1.23 8.86 6.30
N GLN A 142 1.28 7.79 5.48
CA GLN A 142 2.24 6.70 5.64
C GLN A 142 3.69 7.22 5.62
N ILE A 143 4.59 6.55 6.35
CA ILE A 143 6.04 6.80 6.33
C ILE A 143 6.74 5.79 5.43
N LYS A 144 7.98 6.07 5.03
CA LYS A 144 8.79 5.11 4.28
C LYS A 144 9.68 4.31 5.23
N LEU A 145 9.68 2.99 5.06
CA LEU A 145 10.65 2.08 5.64
C LEU A 145 11.57 1.60 4.51
N THR A 146 12.87 1.79 4.69
CA THR A 146 13.92 1.23 3.82
C THR A 146 14.70 0.19 4.60
N LEU A 147 14.88 -1.00 4.01
CA LEU A 147 15.68 -2.09 4.56
C LEU A 147 16.76 -2.51 3.54
N SER A 148 17.99 -2.73 4.01
CA SER A 148 19.05 -3.37 3.21
C SER A 148 18.88 -4.89 3.16
N TYR A 149 19.34 -5.52 2.09
CA TYR A 149 19.49 -6.98 1.96
C TYR A 149 20.90 -7.33 1.48
N ASP A 150 21.35 -8.55 1.79
CA ASP A 150 22.61 -9.07 1.24
C ASP A 150 22.34 -9.81 -0.06
N GLN A 151 22.91 -9.36 -1.17
CA GLN A 151 22.78 -10.00 -2.48
C GLN A 151 23.27 -11.46 -2.45
N ARG A 152 24.21 -11.81 -1.56
CA ARG A 152 24.79 -13.16 -1.43
C ARG A 152 23.85 -14.16 -0.75
N GLU A 153 22.79 -13.68 -0.08
CA GLU A 153 21.73 -14.51 0.46
C GLU A 153 20.63 -14.82 -0.59
N LEU A 154 20.70 -14.23 -1.78
CA LEU A 154 19.75 -14.48 -2.85
C LEU A 154 20.07 -15.78 -3.59
N LEU A 155 19.03 -16.56 -3.90
CA LEU A 155 19.15 -17.79 -4.67
C LEU A 155 19.59 -17.47 -6.11
N GLU A 156 20.42 -18.34 -6.68
CA GLU A 156 20.91 -18.18 -8.06
C GLU A 156 19.75 -18.05 -9.06
N GLY A 157 19.85 -17.08 -9.97
CA GLY A 157 18.81 -16.76 -10.94
C GLY A 157 17.64 -15.91 -10.41
N LEU A 158 17.57 -15.64 -9.10
CA LEU A 158 16.62 -14.67 -8.55
C LEU A 158 17.05 -13.25 -8.90
N ARG A 159 16.22 -12.53 -9.65
CA ARG A 159 16.48 -11.12 -9.97
C ARG A 159 16.09 -10.24 -8.78
N GLU A 160 16.98 -9.34 -8.37
CA GLU A 160 16.84 -8.49 -7.18
C GLU A 160 15.55 -7.68 -7.14
N GLU A 161 15.00 -7.22 -8.28
CA GLU A 161 13.75 -6.44 -8.26
C GLU A 161 12.51 -7.23 -7.78
N ASN A 162 12.65 -8.53 -7.53
CA ASN A 162 11.62 -9.39 -6.94
C ASN A 162 11.63 -9.41 -5.40
N VAL A 163 12.68 -8.91 -4.72
CA VAL A 163 12.67 -8.78 -3.26
C VAL A 163 11.64 -7.74 -2.81
N TYR A 164 11.07 -7.91 -1.62
CA TYR A 164 10.05 -7.01 -1.08
C TYR A 164 10.11 -6.95 0.44
N ILE A 165 9.68 -5.82 1.03
CA ILE A 165 9.38 -5.79 2.46
C ILE A 165 8.04 -6.50 2.69
N ALA A 166 8.01 -7.39 3.69
CA ALA A 166 6.78 -7.95 4.24
C ALA A 166 6.57 -7.52 5.69
N CYS A 167 5.31 -7.40 6.09
CA CYS A 167 4.86 -7.19 7.46
C CYS A 167 4.36 -8.52 8.03
N TYR A 168 4.73 -8.89 9.25
CA TYR A 168 4.16 -10.05 9.93
C TYR A 168 2.99 -9.64 10.82
N GLN A 169 1.83 -10.25 10.58
CA GLN A 169 0.57 -10.07 11.33
C GLN A 169 0.04 -11.44 11.77
N ASP A 170 -1.13 -11.47 12.43
CA ASP A 170 -1.70 -12.68 13.06
C ASP A 170 -1.84 -13.90 12.13
N THR A 171 -1.99 -13.66 10.82
CA THR A 171 -2.15 -14.69 9.79
C THR A 171 -0.85 -15.04 9.04
N GLY A 172 0.28 -14.39 9.37
CA GLY A 172 1.58 -14.60 8.75
C GLY A 172 2.14 -13.35 8.04
N TRP A 173 2.99 -13.58 7.04
CA TRP A 173 3.68 -12.52 6.29
C TRP A 173 2.82 -11.95 5.16
N GLY A 174 2.45 -10.67 5.26
CA GLY A 174 1.80 -9.89 4.21
C GLY A 174 2.81 -9.03 3.43
N LYS A 175 2.83 -9.15 2.11
CA LYS A 175 3.71 -8.36 1.21
C LYS A 175 3.24 -6.91 1.11
N LEU A 176 4.18 -5.95 1.23
CA LEU A 176 3.91 -4.54 0.96
C LEU A 176 3.97 -4.27 -0.55
N LEU A 177 2.94 -3.61 -1.09
CA LEU A 177 2.73 -3.47 -2.54
C LEU A 177 3.52 -2.32 -3.17
N ASN A 178 3.63 -1.17 -2.48
CA ASN A 178 4.30 0.03 -2.97
C ASN A 178 5.83 -0.04 -2.78
N LYS A 179 6.47 -1.04 -3.39
CA LYS A 179 7.91 -1.28 -3.25
C LYS A 179 8.75 -0.54 -4.30
N LYS A 180 9.88 0.03 -3.88
CA LYS A 180 11.00 0.41 -4.75
C LYS A 180 12.22 -0.42 -4.36
N VAL A 181 12.85 -1.10 -5.32
CA VAL A 181 14.14 -1.78 -5.11
C VAL A 181 15.23 -0.92 -5.74
N ASP A 182 16.32 -0.76 -5.02
CA ASP A 182 17.59 -0.22 -5.48
C ASP A 182 18.61 -1.37 -5.46
N THR A 183 19.12 -1.72 -6.64
CA THR A 183 20.07 -2.81 -6.86
C THR A 183 21.53 -2.33 -6.86
N GLU A 184 21.78 -1.03 -6.80
CA GLU A 184 23.12 -0.46 -6.65
C GLU A 184 23.50 -0.37 -5.16
N SER A 185 22.53 -0.02 -4.30
CA SER A 185 22.71 0.03 -2.84
C SER A 185 22.20 -1.21 -2.09
N HIS A 186 21.64 -2.20 -2.80
CA HIS A 186 20.99 -3.40 -2.25
C HIS A 186 19.96 -3.08 -1.16
N LYS A 187 19.04 -2.15 -1.47
CA LYS A 187 17.97 -1.70 -0.56
C LYS A 187 16.60 -1.87 -1.18
N VAL A 188 15.60 -2.09 -0.32
CA VAL A 188 14.18 -2.05 -0.69
C VAL A 188 13.46 -1.07 0.21
N THR A 189 12.62 -0.23 -0.37
CA THR A 189 11.80 0.78 0.31
C THR A 189 10.33 0.46 0.08
N SER A 190 9.51 0.54 1.14
CA SER A 190 8.05 0.46 1.06
C SER A 190 7.39 1.46 2.01
N GLU A 191 6.13 1.78 1.75
CA GLU A 191 5.32 2.62 2.64
C GLU A 191 4.70 1.78 3.77
N ILE A 192 4.73 2.29 5.00
CA ILE A 192 4.12 1.68 6.19
C ILE A 192 3.28 2.70 6.96
N ASP A 193 2.19 2.25 7.56
CA ASP A 193 1.25 3.07 8.35
C ASP A 193 1.06 2.60 9.78
N HIS A 194 1.77 1.55 10.20
CA HIS A 194 1.79 1.04 11.56
C HIS A 194 3.14 0.40 11.89
N PHE A 195 3.40 0.16 13.17
CA PHE A 195 4.51 -0.69 13.60
C PHE A 195 4.08 -2.13 13.83
N ALA A 196 4.97 -3.02 13.43
CA ALA A 196 4.87 -4.47 13.45
C ALA A 196 6.29 -5.05 13.30
N ARG A 197 6.39 -6.36 13.04
CA ARG A 197 7.63 -6.96 12.56
C ARG A 197 7.72 -6.82 11.04
N PHE A 198 8.86 -6.37 10.54
CA PHE A 198 9.14 -6.26 9.11
C PHE A 198 10.41 -7.00 8.72
N ALA A 199 10.46 -7.53 7.50
CA ALA A 199 11.64 -8.18 6.96
C ALA A 199 11.70 -8.02 5.43
N VAL A 200 12.89 -8.14 4.85
CA VAL A 200 13.02 -8.35 3.40
C VAL A 200 12.77 -9.83 3.12
N LEU A 201 11.85 -10.12 2.20
CA LEU A 201 11.58 -11.46 1.70
C LEU A 201 11.92 -11.52 0.22
N ALA A 202 12.48 -12.65 -0.20
CA ALA A 202 12.64 -13.04 -1.58
C ALA A 202 11.73 -14.23 -1.88
N PRO A 203 11.03 -14.27 -3.04
CA PRO A 203 10.24 -15.43 -3.40
C PRO A 203 11.15 -16.67 -3.52
N ARG A 204 10.71 -17.80 -2.99
CA ARG A 204 11.26 -19.08 -3.41
C ARG A 204 10.81 -19.25 -4.84
N VAL A 205 11.75 -19.14 -5.77
CA VAL A 205 11.53 -19.66 -7.12
C VAL A 205 11.23 -21.14 -6.93
N HIS A 206 9.95 -21.52 -6.99
CA HIS A 206 9.56 -22.91 -7.01
C HIS A 206 10.17 -23.50 -8.27
N PRO A 207 11.15 -24.42 -8.18
CA PRO A 207 11.79 -24.94 -9.36
C PRO A 207 10.84 -25.94 -9.99
N THR A 208 10.03 -25.47 -10.94
CA THR A 208 9.62 -26.32 -12.06
C THR A 208 10.86 -26.55 -12.93
N SER A 209 11.73 -27.42 -12.40
CA SER A 209 12.88 -28.11 -12.99
C SER A 209 13.89 -27.32 -13.85
N GLY A 210 15.17 -27.50 -13.56
CA GLY A 210 16.26 -27.17 -14.48
C GLY A 210 16.28 -28.11 -15.70
N MET A 211 15.35 -27.91 -16.62
CA MET A 211 15.27 -28.55 -17.93
C MET A 211 15.05 -27.44 -18.99
N PRO A 212 15.53 -27.59 -20.25
CA PRO A 212 15.55 -26.46 -21.19
C PRO A 212 14.17 -25.84 -21.43
N LEU A 213 14.17 -24.51 -21.62
CA LEU A 213 13.00 -23.66 -21.83
C LEU A 213 12.01 -24.21 -22.88
N VAL A 214 11.03 -24.98 -22.40
CA VAL A 214 9.66 -24.94 -22.95
C VAL A 214 8.94 -23.88 -22.11
N PRO A 215 8.64 -22.68 -22.64
CA PRO A 215 8.10 -21.61 -21.82
C PRO A 215 6.68 -21.96 -21.36
N SER A 216 6.50 -22.11 -20.06
CA SER A 216 5.22 -22.56 -19.49
C SER A 216 4.09 -21.59 -19.80
N ASP A 217 2.95 -22.13 -20.24
CA ASP A 217 1.73 -21.38 -20.53
C ASP A 217 1.33 -20.45 -19.37
N LYS A 218 1.14 -19.15 -19.67
CA LYS A 218 0.76 -18.12 -18.70
C LYS A 218 -0.01 -16.97 -19.35
N VAL A 219 -0.73 -16.22 -18.54
CA VAL A 219 -1.50 -15.04 -18.99
C VAL A 219 -0.93 -13.77 -18.36
N GLU A 220 -0.39 -12.85 -19.16
CA GLU A 220 -0.03 -11.52 -18.69
C GLU A 220 -1.20 -10.55 -18.88
N VAL A 221 -1.67 -9.96 -17.78
CA VAL A 221 -2.64 -8.86 -17.77
C VAL A 221 -1.86 -7.58 -17.59
N VAL A 222 -1.82 -6.71 -18.60
CA VAL A 222 -0.98 -5.50 -18.58
C VAL A 222 -1.84 -4.27 -18.80
N TYR A 223 -1.93 -3.42 -17.78
CA TYR A 223 -2.56 -2.11 -17.88
C TYR A 223 -1.48 -1.04 -18.09
N PHE A 224 -1.44 -0.50 -19.31
CA PHE A 224 -0.62 0.66 -19.61
C PHE A 224 -1.38 1.94 -19.23
N HIS A 225 -0.64 2.95 -18.77
CA HIS A 225 -1.14 4.30 -18.52
C HIS A 225 -0.13 5.34 -18.99
N ARG A 226 -0.53 6.62 -18.97
CA ARG A 226 0.40 7.77 -19.07
C ARG A 226 0.66 8.35 -17.67
N THR A 227 1.61 9.27 -17.54
CA THR A 227 1.81 10.09 -16.33
C THR A 227 0.56 10.90 -16.00
N GLN A 228 -0.06 11.53 -17.02
CA GLN A 228 -1.30 12.29 -16.87
C GLN A 228 -2.52 11.39 -17.08
N ARG A 229 -3.21 11.06 -15.97
CA ARG A 229 -4.27 10.04 -15.90
C ARG A 229 -5.66 10.64 -15.73
N CYS A 230 -6.56 10.21 -16.61
CA CYS A 230 -7.98 10.58 -16.59
C CYS A 230 -8.78 9.76 -15.55
N SER A 231 -10.00 10.20 -15.22
CA SER A 231 -10.87 9.48 -14.27
C SER A 231 -11.22 8.06 -14.74
N SER A 232 -11.51 7.86 -16.03
CA SER A 232 -11.72 6.53 -16.62
C SER A 232 -10.43 5.69 -16.67
N CYS A 233 -9.26 6.33 -16.75
CA CYS A 233 -7.95 5.68 -16.69
C CYS A 233 -7.63 5.13 -15.29
N LEU A 234 -8.04 5.86 -14.24
CA LEU A 234 -7.93 5.40 -12.85
C LEU A 234 -8.98 4.31 -12.53
N TYR A 235 -10.20 4.49 -13.05
CA TYR A 235 -11.28 3.50 -12.95
C TYR A 235 -10.88 2.15 -13.57
N ALA A 236 -10.35 2.16 -14.80
CA ALA A 236 -9.97 0.95 -15.51
C ALA A 236 -8.88 0.16 -14.78
N GLU A 237 -7.82 0.83 -14.28
CA GLU A 237 -6.82 0.13 -13.46
C GLU A 237 -7.43 -0.42 -12.19
N LYS A 238 -8.16 0.39 -11.41
CA LYS A 238 -8.73 -0.01 -10.11
C LYS A 238 -9.55 -1.29 -10.25
N TRP A 239 -10.43 -1.36 -11.24
CA TRP A 239 -11.31 -2.51 -11.42
C TRP A 239 -10.63 -3.70 -12.10
N THR A 240 -9.63 -3.48 -12.96
CA THR A 240 -8.77 -4.57 -13.47
C THR A 240 -8.00 -5.20 -12.31
N ARG A 241 -7.33 -4.37 -11.50
CA ARG A 241 -6.59 -4.77 -10.30
C ARG A 241 -7.46 -5.58 -9.36
N TYR A 242 -8.60 -5.01 -8.95
CA TYR A 242 -9.59 -5.69 -8.10
C TYR A 242 -10.01 -7.05 -8.68
N THR A 243 -10.26 -7.13 -9.99
CA THR A 243 -10.66 -8.39 -10.63
C THR A 243 -9.56 -9.44 -10.56
N VAL A 244 -8.32 -9.06 -10.85
CA VAL A 244 -7.17 -9.98 -10.83
C VAL A 244 -6.87 -10.43 -9.40
N GLU A 245 -6.77 -9.50 -8.45
CA GLU A 245 -6.47 -9.79 -7.05
C GLU A 245 -7.59 -10.57 -6.33
N THR A 246 -8.86 -10.38 -6.71
CA THR A 246 -10.02 -11.07 -6.06
C THR A 246 -10.29 -12.46 -6.63
N TYR A 247 -10.16 -12.66 -7.95
CA TYR A 247 -10.64 -13.88 -8.62
C TYR A 247 -9.54 -14.80 -9.16
N PHE A 248 -8.29 -14.36 -9.16
CA PHE A 248 -7.14 -15.10 -9.70
C PHE A 248 -5.96 -15.12 -8.72
N ALA A 249 -6.24 -15.12 -7.41
CA ALA A 249 -5.22 -15.08 -6.36
C ALA A 249 -4.28 -16.29 -6.42
N ASP A 250 -4.81 -17.49 -6.71
CA ASP A 250 -4.01 -18.71 -6.85
C ASP A 250 -3.18 -18.71 -8.13
N GLU A 251 -3.71 -18.21 -9.24
CA GLU A 251 -2.96 -18.02 -10.49
C GLU A 251 -1.89 -16.93 -10.37
N LEU A 252 -2.12 -15.87 -9.60
CA LEU A 252 -1.11 -14.86 -9.26
C LEU A 252 0.00 -15.48 -8.40
N ALA A 253 -0.35 -16.23 -7.36
CA ALA A 253 0.61 -16.88 -6.47
C ALA A 253 1.47 -17.94 -7.19
N SER A 254 0.88 -18.66 -8.16
CA SER A 254 1.60 -19.63 -9.00
C SER A 254 2.31 -19.02 -10.22
N GLY A 255 2.13 -17.72 -10.50
CA GLY A 255 2.69 -17.04 -11.68
C GLY A 255 2.03 -17.41 -13.01
N LYS A 256 0.92 -18.17 -12.99
CA LYS A 256 0.10 -18.52 -14.15
C LYS A 256 -0.67 -17.32 -14.69
N VAL A 257 -1.02 -16.37 -13.81
CA VAL A 257 -1.45 -15.01 -14.16
C VAL A 257 -0.40 -14.03 -13.64
N VAL A 258 -0.04 -13.05 -14.44
CA VAL A 258 0.86 -11.95 -14.04
C VAL A 258 0.18 -10.61 -14.31
N PHE A 259 -0.03 -9.79 -13.28
CA PHE A 259 -0.59 -8.45 -13.44
C PHE A 259 0.51 -7.38 -13.40
N LYS A 260 0.51 -6.46 -14.37
CA LYS A 260 1.44 -5.33 -14.46
C LYS A 260 0.70 -4.03 -14.71
N VAL A 261 1.16 -2.95 -14.10
CA VAL A 261 0.72 -1.58 -14.35
C VAL A 261 1.94 -0.75 -14.72
N LEU A 262 1.96 -0.16 -15.92
CA LEU A 262 3.16 0.44 -16.51
C LEU A 262 2.86 1.79 -17.17
N ASN A 263 3.75 2.77 -16.97
CA ASN A 263 3.68 4.05 -17.67
C ASN A 263 4.31 3.92 -19.07
N VAL A 264 3.60 4.31 -20.12
CA VAL A 264 4.11 4.29 -21.51
C VAL A 264 5.16 5.35 -21.79
N GLU A 265 5.25 6.38 -20.93
CA GLU A 265 6.18 7.51 -21.06
C GLU A 265 7.54 7.23 -20.39
N ASP A 266 7.65 6.19 -19.55
CA ASP A 266 8.89 5.82 -18.88
C ASP A 266 9.82 5.06 -19.83
N LYS A 267 11.08 5.52 -19.97
CA LYS A 267 12.07 4.93 -20.89
C LYS A 267 12.37 3.45 -20.61
N GLU A 268 12.32 3.05 -19.33
CA GLU A 268 12.51 1.66 -18.89
C GLU A 268 11.44 0.72 -19.46
N ASN A 269 10.23 1.23 -19.73
CA ASN A 269 9.13 0.46 -20.28
C ASN A 269 9.15 0.40 -21.82
N ALA A 270 10.04 1.13 -22.52
CA ALA A 270 9.99 1.28 -23.97
C ALA A 270 9.97 -0.05 -24.76
N ALA A 271 10.70 -1.07 -24.29
CA ALA A 271 10.71 -2.39 -24.92
C ALA A 271 9.37 -3.11 -24.81
N ILE A 272 8.73 -3.09 -23.64
CA ILE A 272 7.43 -3.75 -23.42
C ILE A 272 6.27 -2.94 -24.02
N VAL A 273 6.34 -1.61 -23.98
CA VAL A 273 5.42 -0.71 -24.70
C VAL A 273 5.42 -1.01 -26.20
N LYS A 274 6.61 -1.15 -26.80
CA LYS A 274 6.77 -1.55 -28.22
C LYS A 274 6.25 -2.97 -28.49
N LYS A 275 6.52 -3.95 -27.60
CA LYS A 275 6.03 -5.33 -27.72
C LYS A 275 4.50 -5.39 -27.78
N TYR A 276 3.82 -4.62 -26.94
CA TYR A 276 2.36 -4.60 -26.84
C TYR A 276 1.67 -3.63 -27.80
N GLY A 277 2.42 -2.74 -28.47
CA GLY A 277 1.85 -1.69 -29.32
C GLY A 277 1.10 -0.60 -28.54
N ALA A 278 1.36 -0.47 -27.23
CA ALA A 278 0.61 0.42 -26.34
C ALA A 278 0.95 1.90 -26.61
N PHE A 279 0.02 2.65 -27.19
CA PHE A 279 0.22 4.09 -27.49
C PHE A 279 -0.34 5.02 -26.39
N THR A 280 -1.30 4.55 -25.61
CA THR A 280 -2.03 5.34 -24.61
C THR A 280 -2.45 4.45 -23.43
N SER A 281 -3.22 4.98 -22.49
CA SER A 281 -3.82 4.19 -21.41
C SER A 281 -4.69 3.07 -21.97
N SER A 282 -4.25 1.81 -21.86
CA SER A 282 -4.77 0.65 -22.60
C SER A 282 -4.62 -0.62 -21.76
N LEU A 283 -5.53 -1.58 -21.93
CA LEU A 283 -5.54 -2.86 -21.20
C LEU A 283 -5.31 -4.00 -22.19
N PHE A 284 -4.27 -4.80 -21.94
CA PHE A 284 -3.97 -5.97 -22.75
C PHE A 284 -4.05 -7.25 -21.93
N ILE A 285 -4.50 -8.30 -22.61
CA ILE A 285 -4.38 -9.70 -22.17
C ILE A 285 -3.46 -10.39 -23.17
N ASN A 286 -2.36 -10.94 -22.69
CA ASN A 286 -1.41 -11.70 -23.48
C ASN A 286 -1.45 -13.16 -23.02
N THR A 287 -1.95 -14.04 -23.88
CA THR A 287 -1.85 -15.48 -23.64
C THR A 287 -0.51 -15.95 -24.19
N ILE A 288 0.40 -16.38 -23.33
CA ILE A 288 1.68 -16.96 -23.74
C ILE A 288 1.50 -18.48 -23.77
N LYS A 289 1.76 -19.11 -24.91
CA LYS A 289 1.72 -20.56 -25.11
C LYS A 289 2.97 -21.05 -25.82
N ASP A 290 3.65 -22.05 -25.29
CA ASP A 290 4.92 -22.58 -25.83
C ASP A 290 5.95 -21.47 -26.18
N GLY A 291 5.92 -20.35 -25.44
CA GLY A 291 6.76 -19.17 -25.68
C GLY A 291 6.24 -18.15 -26.71
N THR A 292 5.14 -18.44 -27.40
CA THR A 292 4.50 -17.55 -28.37
C THR A 292 3.53 -16.61 -27.67
N ASP A 293 3.69 -15.30 -27.89
CA ASP A 293 2.80 -14.26 -27.37
C ASP A 293 1.53 -14.12 -28.23
N HIS A 294 0.35 -14.22 -27.60
CA HIS A 294 -0.94 -13.91 -28.20
C HIS A 294 -1.55 -12.68 -27.48
N ILE A 295 -1.04 -11.50 -27.84
CA ILE A 295 -1.43 -10.20 -27.27
C ILE A 295 -2.74 -9.71 -27.91
N LYS A 296 -3.73 -9.37 -27.07
CA LYS A 296 -4.98 -8.72 -27.49
C LYS A 296 -5.32 -7.55 -26.56
N GLU A 297 -5.73 -6.42 -27.13
CA GLU A 297 -6.26 -5.30 -26.35
C GLU A 297 -7.73 -5.58 -25.97
N ALA A 298 -8.04 -5.48 -24.68
CA ALA A 298 -9.39 -5.65 -24.12
C ALA A 298 -10.20 -4.36 -24.29
N THR A 299 -10.43 -3.96 -25.54
CA THR A 299 -11.12 -2.69 -25.88
C THR A 299 -12.60 -2.67 -25.46
N ASP A 300 -13.21 -3.84 -25.29
CA ASP A 300 -14.60 -4.03 -24.87
C ASP A 300 -14.90 -3.43 -23.49
N VAL A 301 -13.95 -3.51 -22.55
CA VAL A 301 -14.15 -3.04 -21.16
C VAL A 301 -14.37 -1.53 -21.06
N TYR A 302 -13.92 -0.74 -22.03
CA TYR A 302 -14.10 0.72 -22.02
C TYR A 302 -15.56 1.15 -22.23
N THR A 303 -16.41 0.27 -22.77
CA THR A 303 -17.87 0.50 -22.85
C THR A 303 -18.58 0.31 -21.49
N LEU A 304 -17.84 -0.18 -20.49
CA LEU A 304 -18.32 -0.56 -19.16
C LEU A 304 -17.79 0.35 -18.05
N ILE A 305 -17.15 1.47 -18.39
CA ILE A 305 -16.76 2.49 -17.40
C ILE A 305 -18.00 2.99 -16.65
N GLY A 306 -17.91 2.99 -15.31
CA GLY A 306 -19.03 3.32 -14.41
C GLY A 306 -20.03 2.18 -14.17
N LYS A 307 -19.77 0.96 -14.66
CA LYS A 307 -20.60 -0.24 -14.47
C LYS A 307 -19.78 -1.34 -13.80
N ASP A 308 -19.46 -1.15 -12.53
CA ASP A 308 -18.46 -1.92 -11.77
C ASP A 308 -18.58 -3.44 -11.98
N ASP A 309 -19.75 -4.04 -11.67
CA ASP A 309 -19.99 -5.49 -11.84
C ASP A 309 -19.80 -5.97 -13.29
N ALA A 310 -20.18 -5.16 -14.28
CA ALA A 310 -20.06 -5.52 -15.69
C ALA A 310 -18.59 -5.46 -16.15
N PHE A 311 -17.85 -4.43 -15.73
CA PHE A 311 -16.43 -4.28 -16.01
C PHE A 311 -15.63 -5.45 -15.42
N VAL A 312 -15.86 -5.75 -14.13
CA VAL A 312 -15.23 -6.87 -13.41
C VAL A 312 -15.53 -8.20 -14.11
N LYS A 313 -16.79 -8.43 -14.51
CA LYS A 313 -17.20 -9.63 -15.24
C LYS A 313 -16.51 -9.76 -16.61
N ALA A 314 -16.36 -8.66 -17.35
CA ALA A 314 -15.70 -8.65 -18.65
C ALA A 314 -14.20 -8.99 -18.54
N VAL A 315 -13.48 -8.29 -17.64
CA VAL A 315 -12.05 -8.56 -17.38
C VAL A 315 -11.86 -10.02 -16.94
N LYS A 316 -12.69 -10.51 -16.00
CA LYS A 316 -12.64 -11.91 -15.54
C LYS A 316 -12.84 -12.90 -16.70
N SER A 317 -13.87 -12.71 -17.52
CA SER A 317 -14.13 -13.54 -18.70
C SER A 317 -12.94 -13.59 -19.66
N ASN A 318 -12.29 -12.44 -19.91
CA ASN A 318 -11.18 -12.35 -20.86
C ASN A 318 -9.92 -13.08 -20.33
N ILE A 319 -9.69 -13.07 -19.01
CA ILE A 319 -8.63 -13.86 -18.36
C ILE A 319 -8.99 -15.36 -18.36
N GLU A 320 -10.22 -15.75 -18.02
CA GLU A 320 -10.66 -17.15 -18.01
C GLU A 320 -10.54 -17.83 -19.39
N LYS A 321 -10.92 -17.13 -20.47
CA LYS A 321 -10.73 -17.61 -21.85
C LYS A 321 -9.25 -17.81 -22.18
N SER A 322 -8.41 -16.86 -21.77
CA SER A 322 -6.95 -16.92 -21.96
C SER A 322 -6.32 -18.10 -21.22
N LEU A 323 -6.75 -18.36 -19.98
CA LEU A 323 -6.31 -19.51 -19.18
C LEU A 323 -6.76 -20.87 -19.73
N LYS A 324 -7.87 -20.92 -20.47
CA LYS A 324 -8.33 -22.10 -21.23
C LYS A 324 -7.69 -22.20 -22.61
N GLY A 325 -7.02 -21.14 -23.07
CA GLY A 325 -6.44 -21.06 -24.40
C GLY A 325 -7.45 -20.83 -25.53
N GLU A 326 -8.62 -20.28 -25.20
CA GLU A 326 -9.74 -19.93 -26.10
C GLU A 326 -9.62 -18.49 -26.67
N ALA A 327 -8.44 -17.86 -26.54
CA ALA A 327 -8.22 -16.42 -26.75
C ALA A 327 -8.28 -15.97 -28.21
#